data_AF-A0A7S6MD64-F1
#
_entry.id   AF-A0A7S6MD64-F1
#
_cell.length_a   1.000
_cell.length_b   1.000
_cell.length_c   1.000
_cell.angle_alpha   90.00
_cell.angle_beta   90.00
_cell.angle_gamma   90.00
#
_symmetry.space_group_name_H-M   'P 1'
#
loop_
_entity.id
_entity.type
_entity.pdbx_description
1 polymer ?
#
loop_
_entity_poly.entity_id
_entity_poly.type
_entity_poly.pdbx_seq_one_letter_code
_entity_poly.pdbx_strand_id
1 'polypeptide(L)'
;MPIRTAVATHFLWRKIIEAVICAVLAVWGWYDLNYTLPNRRLYAEEHAKRVAASDALQEKANQPGGLTPEEKDLYEQLTNWIKDASVPKVVRAYDEPVQWVFISCILWVPWCFWRIHVLRRRVYELNEQGDLSLPGGRVWKRDDIKSIDMSIWMDKSIATVEHVDGSREKLDAYLHKRLELIIGHIAHRFEPDRWQPDGRKATPKDEPGEAAAPDGASDDSSDADSTGVTRSG
;
A
#
# COMPACT_ATOMS: atom_id res chain seq x y z
N MET A 1 -28.20 -18.28 -15.23
CA MET A 1 -27.92 -16.84 -15.08
C MET A 1 -26.53 -16.54 -15.61
N PRO A 2 -26.36 -15.52 -16.48
CA PRO A 2 -25.05 -15.13 -16.98
C PRO A 2 -24.13 -14.66 -15.83
N ILE A 3 -22.90 -15.16 -15.82
CA ILE A 3 -21.90 -14.79 -14.81
C ILE A 3 -21.05 -13.66 -15.39
N ARG A 4 -21.22 -12.46 -14.87
CA ARG A 4 -20.43 -11.29 -15.24
C ARG A 4 -19.47 -10.91 -14.12
N THR A 5 -18.21 -10.75 -14.49
CA THR A 5 -17.15 -10.31 -13.58
C THR A 5 -17.15 -8.81 -13.37
N ALA A 6 -16.53 -8.40 -12.27
CA ALA A 6 -16.21 -7.01 -11.99
C ALA A 6 -14.86 -6.94 -11.27
N VAL A 7 -14.30 -5.75 -11.14
CA VAL A 7 -13.03 -5.58 -10.41
C VAL A 7 -13.22 -6.02 -8.96
N ALA A 8 -12.24 -6.76 -8.42
CA ALA A 8 -12.26 -7.18 -7.03
C ALA A 8 -12.16 -5.97 -6.09
N THR A 9 -13.04 -5.92 -5.08
CA THR A 9 -13.15 -4.79 -4.15
C THR A 9 -11.85 -4.55 -3.38
N HIS A 10 -11.19 -5.63 -2.94
CA HIS A 10 -9.92 -5.53 -2.20
C HIS A 10 -8.80 -4.94 -3.08
N PHE A 11 -8.71 -5.31 -4.36
CA PHE A 11 -7.74 -4.76 -5.30
C PHE A 11 -7.97 -3.27 -5.52
N LEU A 12 -9.24 -2.88 -5.71
CA LEU A 12 -9.62 -1.48 -5.88
C LEU A 12 -9.22 -0.63 -4.65
N TRP A 13 -9.59 -1.07 -3.45
CA TRP A 13 -9.25 -0.37 -2.21
C TRP A 13 -7.74 -0.28 -1.99
N ARG A 14 -7.01 -1.37 -2.23
CA ARG A 14 -5.54 -1.36 -2.13
C ARG A 14 -4.92 -0.29 -3.03
N LYS A 15 -5.39 -0.16 -4.28
CA LYS A 15 -4.88 0.85 -5.22
C LYS A 15 -5.28 2.28 -4.86
N ILE A 16 -6.48 2.47 -4.29
CA ILE A 16 -6.92 3.78 -3.80
C ILE A 16 -6.07 4.22 -2.60
N ILE A 17 -5.87 3.33 -1.61
CA ILE A 17 -5.07 3.62 -0.42
C ILE A 17 -3.62 3.95 -0.82
N GLU A 18 -3.02 3.17 -1.72
CA GLU A 18 -1.68 3.41 -2.26
C GLU A 18 -1.58 4.79 -2.94
N ALA A 19 -2.59 5.18 -3.73
CA ALA A 19 -2.65 6.49 -4.36
C ALA A 19 -2.77 7.63 -3.32
N VAL A 20 -3.60 7.45 -2.29
CA VAL A 20 -3.77 8.45 -1.22
C VAL A 20 -2.47 8.64 -0.42
N ILE A 21 -1.81 7.55 -0.02
CA ILE A 21 -0.54 7.61 0.70
C ILE A 21 0.52 8.35 -0.12
N CYS A 22 0.66 8.04 -1.42
CA CYS A 22 1.61 8.75 -2.28
C CYS A 22 1.27 10.24 -2.43
N ALA A 23 -0.02 10.59 -2.56
CA ALA A 23 -0.43 11.99 -2.65
C ALA A 23 -0.09 12.77 -1.37
N VAL A 24 -0.36 12.18 -0.20
CA VAL A 24 -0.02 12.79 1.10
C VAL A 24 1.49 12.97 1.25
N LEU A 25 2.28 11.94 0.93
CA LEU A 25 3.75 12.04 0.99
C LEU A 25 4.30 13.10 0.04
N ALA A 26 3.75 13.21 -1.17
CA ALA A 26 4.20 14.22 -2.12
C ALA A 26 3.87 15.64 -1.66
N VAL A 27 2.65 15.86 -1.14
CA VAL A 27 2.23 17.16 -0.57
C VAL A 27 3.07 17.51 0.64
N TRP A 28 3.30 16.55 1.55
CA TRP A 28 4.20 16.73 2.70
C TRP A 28 5.60 17.08 2.23
N GLY A 29 6.18 16.31 1.32
CA GLY A 29 7.54 16.53 0.84
C GLY A 29 7.72 17.88 0.18
N TRP A 30 6.72 18.31 -0.60
CA TRP A 30 6.68 19.66 -1.17
C TRP A 30 6.60 20.74 -0.09
N TYR A 31 5.74 20.56 0.92
CA TYR A 31 5.62 21.51 2.03
C TYR A 31 6.93 21.63 2.82
N ASP A 32 7.56 20.51 3.16
CA ASP A 32 8.81 20.50 3.90
C ASP A 32 9.93 21.16 3.10
N LEU A 33 10.01 20.92 1.80
CA LEU A 33 11.02 21.52 0.92
C LEU A 33 10.88 23.05 0.83
N ASN A 34 9.64 23.56 0.73
CA ASN A 34 9.39 24.98 0.48
C ASN A 34 9.26 25.84 1.74
N TYR A 35 8.85 25.25 2.86
CA TYR A 35 8.59 26.01 4.10
C TYR A 35 9.48 25.53 5.24
N THR A 36 9.45 24.24 5.55
CA THR A 36 10.11 23.72 6.76
C THR A 36 11.64 23.79 6.67
N LEU A 37 12.25 23.36 5.56
CA LEU A 37 13.70 23.36 5.39
C LEU A 37 14.28 24.79 5.38
N PRO A 38 13.73 25.75 4.60
CA PRO A 38 14.20 27.13 4.62
C PRO A 38 14.12 27.75 6.01
N ASN A 39 12.99 27.58 6.71
CA ASN A 39 12.82 28.11 8.06
C ASN A 39 13.83 27.51 9.05
N ARG A 40 14.16 26.23 8.92
CA ARG A 40 15.20 25.58 9.74
C ARG A 40 16.60 26.13 9.44
N ARG A 41 16.93 26.41 8.17
CA ARG A 41 18.20 27.03 7.78
C ARG A 41 18.34 28.42 8.41
N LEU A 42 17.31 29.25 8.27
CA LEU A 42 17.29 30.61 8.85
C LEU A 42 17.43 30.58 10.38
N TYR A 43 16.66 29.74 11.06
CA TYR A 43 16.72 29.63 12.51
C TYR A 43 18.09 29.13 12.99
N ALA A 44 18.70 28.18 12.28
CA ALA A 44 20.04 27.70 12.58
C ALA A 44 21.11 28.79 12.38
N GLU A 45 20.99 29.60 11.32
CA GLU A 45 21.89 30.73 11.06
C GLU A 45 21.78 31.82 12.13
N GLU A 46 20.56 32.19 12.53
CA GLU A 46 20.34 33.19 13.60
C GLU A 46 20.91 32.72 14.94
N HIS A 47 20.66 31.46 15.28
CA HIS A 47 21.22 30.85 16.49
C HIS A 47 22.75 30.82 16.45
N ALA A 48 23.35 30.42 15.32
CA ALA A 48 24.80 30.40 15.15
C ALA A 48 25.43 31.80 15.30
N LYS A 49 24.79 32.85 14.75
CA LYS A 49 25.24 34.24 14.92
C LYS A 49 25.21 34.70 16.38
N ARG A 50 24.15 34.35 17.12
CA ARG A 50 23.99 34.71 18.53
C ARG A 50 24.97 33.98 19.44
N VAL A 51 25.20 32.69 19.17
CA VAL A 51 26.24 31.91 19.87
C VAL A 51 27.62 32.51 19.60
N ALA A 52 27.98 32.76 18.34
CA ALA A 52 29.27 33.37 18.00
C ALA A 52 29.45 34.77 18.63
N ALA A 53 28.40 35.58 18.72
CA ALA A 53 28.44 36.88 19.39
C ALA A 53 28.64 36.74 20.91
N SER A 54 27.97 35.77 21.53
CA SER A 54 28.15 35.44 22.95
C SER A 54 29.58 34.97 23.23
N ASP A 55 30.11 34.07 22.40
CA ASP A 55 31.47 33.54 22.53
C ASP A 55 32.53 34.65 22.37
N ALA A 56 32.36 35.55 21.39
CA ALA A 56 33.26 36.69 21.19
C ALA A 56 33.26 37.66 22.38
N LEU A 57 32.09 37.91 22.98
CA LEU A 57 31.99 38.70 24.21
C LEU A 57 32.64 37.98 25.39
N GLN A 58 32.48 36.66 25.49
CA GLN A 58 33.14 35.86 26.52
C GLN A 58 34.67 35.90 26.37
N GLU A 59 35.20 35.83 25.15
CA GLU A 59 36.64 35.98 24.89
C GLU A 59 37.14 37.38 25.30
N LYS A 60 36.39 38.43 24.97
CA LYS A 60 36.71 39.80 25.38
C LYS A 60 36.71 39.96 26.90
N ALA A 61 35.86 39.22 27.62
CA ALA A 61 35.83 39.21 29.09
C ALA A 61 37.13 38.73 29.70
N ASN A 62 37.83 37.83 29.01
CA ASN A 62 39.08 37.22 29.46
C ASN A 62 40.30 38.10 29.13
N GLN A 63 40.14 39.18 28.37
CA GLN A 63 41.23 40.08 27.99
C GLN A 63 41.45 41.20 29.03
N PRO A 64 42.69 41.71 29.18
CA PRO A 64 42.98 42.85 30.03
C PRO A 64 42.32 44.11 29.47
N GLY A 65 41.19 44.51 30.09
CA GLY A 65 40.29 45.56 29.62
C GLY A 65 38.83 45.25 29.94
N GLY A 66 38.47 43.97 30.02
CA GLY A 66 37.13 43.50 30.40
C GLY A 66 36.01 43.97 29.46
N LEU A 67 34.76 43.69 29.85
CA LEU A 67 33.57 44.17 29.13
C LEU A 67 33.15 45.55 29.64
N THR A 68 32.70 46.38 28.71
CA THR A 68 31.95 47.61 29.05
C THR A 68 30.60 47.23 29.70
N PRO A 69 29.94 48.15 30.43
CA PRO A 69 28.62 47.89 31.01
C PRO A 69 27.57 47.47 29.96
N GLU A 70 27.59 48.08 28.77
CA GLU A 70 26.68 47.75 27.66
C GLU A 70 26.93 46.33 27.11
N GLU A 71 28.20 45.93 27.02
CA GLU A 71 28.59 44.60 26.55
C GLU A 71 28.18 43.50 27.56
N LYS A 72 28.21 43.80 28.86
CA LYS A 72 27.75 42.88 29.90
C LYS A 72 26.26 42.61 29.80
N ASP A 73 25.46 43.65 29.59
CA ASP A 73 24.01 43.53 29.39
C ASP A 73 23.69 42.73 28.11
N LEU A 74 24.38 43.02 27.01
CA LEU A 74 24.23 42.26 25.77
C LEU A 74 24.61 40.78 25.95
N TYR A 75 25.71 40.48 26.65
CA TYR A 75 26.14 39.11 26.93
C TYR A 75 25.11 38.34 27.76
N GLU A 76 24.53 38.98 28.79
CA GLU A 76 23.49 38.37 29.62
C GLU A 76 22.22 38.11 28.80
N GLN A 77 21.78 39.07 27.98
CA GLN A 77 20.64 38.90 27.07
C GLN A 77 20.85 37.76 26.07
N LEU A 78 22.03 37.68 25.45
CA LEU A 78 22.37 36.59 24.53
C LEU A 78 22.40 35.24 25.24
N THR A 79 23.01 35.17 26.42
CA THR A 79 23.11 33.94 27.21
C THR A 79 21.74 33.45 27.65
N ASN A 80 20.87 34.34 28.12
CA ASN A 80 19.50 33.99 28.50
C ASN A 80 18.69 33.55 27.29
N TRP A 81 18.81 34.25 26.15
CA TRP A 81 18.17 33.83 24.91
C TRP A 81 18.64 32.44 24.45
N ILE A 82 19.95 32.15 24.51
CA ILE A 82 20.50 30.84 24.11
C ILE A 82 20.00 29.72 25.03
N LYS A 83 19.84 29.99 26.33
CA LYS A 83 19.29 29.03 27.30
C LYS A 83 17.82 28.71 27.04
N ASP A 84 17.04 29.74 26.71
CA ASP A 84 15.59 29.62 26.49
C ASP A 84 15.25 29.11 25.08
N ALA A 85 16.13 29.35 24.11
CA ALA A 85 15.97 28.89 22.74
C ALA A 85 16.16 27.38 22.62
N SER A 86 15.22 26.69 21.97
CA SER A 86 15.42 25.29 21.59
C SER A 86 16.57 25.17 20.59
N VAL A 87 17.52 24.26 20.84
CA VAL A 87 18.62 23.98 19.92
C VAL A 87 18.07 23.69 18.51
N PRO A 88 18.43 24.48 17.48
CA PRO A 88 17.96 24.28 16.12
C PRO A 88 18.30 22.88 15.61
N LYS A 89 17.35 22.23 14.93
CA LYS A 89 17.64 21.02 14.17
C LYS A 89 18.42 21.40 12.91
N VAL A 90 19.72 21.11 12.90
CA VAL A 90 20.59 21.34 11.74
C VAL A 90 20.07 20.54 10.54
N VAL A 91 19.86 21.24 9.42
CA VAL A 91 19.47 20.62 8.15
C VAL A 91 20.64 19.79 7.63
N ARG A 92 20.43 18.50 7.47
CA ARG A 92 21.45 17.57 6.97
C ARG A 92 21.46 17.60 5.44
N ALA A 93 22.59 17.23 4.84
CA ALA A 93 22.72 17.14 3.39
C ALA A 93 21.70 16.19 2.74
N TYR A 94 21.23 15.18 3.48
CA TYR A 94 20.25 14.20 3.00
C TYR A 94 18.79 14.64 3.13
N ASP A 95 18.49 15.71 3.86
CA ASP A 95 17.10 16.11 4.10
C ASP A 95 16.40 16.51 2.79
N GLU A 96 17.08 17.25 1.92
CA GLU A 96 16.54 17.72 0.64
C GLU A 96 16.35 16.60 -0.40
N PRO A 97 17.34 15.71 -0.65
CA PRO A 97 17.12 14.53 -1.50
C PRO A 97 15.97 13.65 -1.04
N VAL A 98 15.79 13.47 0.28
CA VAL A 98 14.68 12.67 0.83
C VAL A 98 13.32 13.30 0.50
N GLN A 99 13.19 14.62 0.56
CA GLN A 99 11.93 15.28 0.17
C GLN A 99 11.61 15.06 -1.32
N TRP A 100 12.63 15.09 -2.20
CA TRP A 100 12.44 14.79 -3.62
C TRP A 100 11.97 13.35 -3.88
N VAL A 101 12.44 12.39 -3.09
CA VAL A 101 11.93 11.01 -3.15
C VAL A 101 10.44 10.98 -2.81
N PHE A 102 10.00 11.67 -1.75
CA PHE A 102 8.57 11.75 -1.40
C PHE A 102 7.74 12.45 -2.49
N ILE A 103 8.23 13.56 -3.04
CA ILE A 103 7.57 14.27 -4.15
C ILE A 103 7.41 13.36 -5.36
N SER A 104 8.42 12.53 -5.68
CA SER A 104 8.37 11.61 -6.83
C SER A 104 7.24 10.58 -6.75
N CYS A 105 6.71 10.28 -5.55
CA CYS A 105 5.55 9.39 -5.33
C CYS A 105 4.30 9.89 -6.08
N ILE A 106 4.20 11.18 -6.40
CA ILE A 106 3.07 11.74 -7.15
C ILE A 106 2.90 11.11 -8.54
N LEU A 107 3.99 10.65 -9.16
CA LEU A 107 3.94 9.96 -10.45
C LEU A 107 3.22 8.61 -10.36
N TRP A 108 3.15 8.02 -9.16
CA TRP A 108 2.48 6.75 -8.93
C TRP A 108 0.96 6.88 -8.85
N VAL A 109 0.45 8.06 -8.48
CA VAL A 109 -0.98 8.36 -8.39
C VAL A 109 -1.69 8.15 -9.74
N PRO A 110 -1.30 8.81 -10.86
CA PRO A 110 -1.94 8.58 -12.15
C PRO A 110 -1.75 7.14 -12.64
N TRP A 111 -0.63 6.49 -12.32
CA TRP A 111 -0.42 5.07 -12.63
C TRP A 111 -1.45 4.16 -11.94
N CYS A 112 -1.73 4.37 -10.65
CA CYS A 112 -2.76 3.64 -9.92
C CYS A 112 -4.14 3.81 -10.56
N PHE A 113 -4.53 5.05 -10.89
CA PHE A 113 -5.81 5.30 -11.56
C PHE A 113 -5.87 4.70 -12.97
N TRP A 114 -4.78 4.77 -13.73
CA TRP A 114 -4.68 4.12 -15.03
C TRP A 114 -4.84 2.60 -14.92
N ARG A 115 -4.19 1.96 -13.95
CA ARG A 115 -4.32 0.52 -13.69
C ARG A 115 -5.76 0.14 -13.35
N ILE A 116 -6.44 0.92 -12.50
CA ILE A 116 -7.87 0.72 -12.21
C ILE A 116 -8.70 0.87 -13.49
N HIS A 117 -8.44 1.91 -14.29
CA HIS A 117 -9.17 2.17 -15.53
C HIS A 117 -9.03 1.04 -16.53
N VAL A 118 -7.80 0.56 -16.78
CA VAL A 118 -7.52 -0.58 -17.66
C VAL A 118 -8.22 -1.84 -17.15
N LEU A 119 -8.18 -2.10 -15.84
CA LEU A 119 -8.79 -3.30 -15.27
C LEU A 119 -10.33 -3.26 -15.31
N ARG A 120 -10.93 -2.09 -15.08
CA ARG A 120 -12.40 -1.91 -15.21
C ARG A 120 -12.91 -2.16 -16.63
N ARG A 121 -12.07 -2.02 -17.64
CA ARG A 121 -12.39 -2.33 -19.04
C ARG A 121 -12.23 -3.82 -19.37
N ARG A 122 -11.57 -4.61 -18.52
CA ARG A 122 -11.45 -6.05 -18.68
C ARG A 122 -12.62 -6.73 -17.99
N VAL A 123 -13.70 -6.93 -18.73
CA VAL A 123 -14.89 -7.63 -18.25
C VAL A 123 -14.94 -8.98 -18.93
N TYR A 124 -15.00 -10.03 -18.12
CA TYR A 124 -15.28 -11.39 -18.54
C TYR A 124 -16.73 -11.72 -18.24
N GLU A 125 -17.40 -12.40 -19.16
CA GLU A 125 -18.78 -12.83 -18.99
C GLU A 125 -18.96 -14.23 -19.56
N LEU A 126 -19.61 -15.11 -18.79
CA LEU A 126 -20.00 -16.44 -19.23
C LEU A 126 -21.52 -16.49 -19.40
N ASN A 127 -21.97 -16.70 -20.63
CA ASN A 127 -23.37 -16.81 -20.96
C ASN A 127 -23.94 -18.19 -20.56
N GLU A 128 -25.27 -18.33 -20.55
CA GLU A 128 -25.94 -19.58 -20.17
C GLU A 128 -25.65 -20.73 -21.14
N GLN A 129 -25.33 -20.41 -22.40
CA GLN A 129 -24.90 -21.38 -23.41
C GLN A 129 -23.47 -21.91 -23.16
N GLY A 130 -22.70 -21.26 -22.28
CA GLY A 130 -21.30 -21.56 -22.03
C GLY A 130 -20.32 -20.80 -22.93
N ASP A 131 -20.80 -19.76 -23.63
CA ASP A 131 -19.95 -18.88 -24.43
C ASP A 131 -19.22 -17.87 -23.53
N LEU A 132 -17.91 -17.77 -23.69
CA LEU A 132 -17.03 -16.92 -22.91
C LEU A 132 -16.75 -15.61 -23.66
N SER A 133 -17.28 -14.51 -23.15
CA SER A 133 -16.98 -13.17 -23.62
C SER A 133 -15.71 -12.65 -22.96
N LEU A 134 -14.74 -12.27 -23.79
CA LEU A 134 -13.43 -11.78 -23.41
C LEU A 134 -13.32 -10.25 -23.57
N PRO A 135 -12.36 -9.63 -22.88
CA PRO A 135 -12.03 -8.23 -23.09
C PRO A 135 -11.73 -7.93 -24.57
N GLY A 136 -12.22 -6.79 -25.05
CA GLY A 136 -12.06 -6.38 -26.46
C GLY A 136 -13.15 -6.90 -27.40
N GLY A 137 -14.24 -7.48 -26.87
CA GLY A 137 -15.41 -7.89 -27.65
C GLY A 137 -15.25 -9.23 -28.37
N ARG A 138 -14.19 -9.98 -28.06
CA ARG A 138 -13.99 -11.35 -28.55
C ARG A 138 -14.94 -12.27 -27.79
N VAL A 139 -15.55 -13.21 -28.48
CA VAL A 139 -16.41 -14.24 -27.87
C VAL A 139 -15.87 -15.60 -28.30
N TRP A 140 -15.56 -16.45 -27.33
CA TRP A 140 -15.21 -17.84 -27.55
C TRP A 140 -16.45 -18.68 -27.31
N LYS A 141 -16.88 -19.44 -28.33
CA LYS A 141 -18.01 -20.34 -28.12
C LYS A 141 -17.58 -21.46 -27.20
N ARG A 142 -18.57 -22.06 -26.56
CA ARG A 142 -18.37 -23.23 -25.71
C ARG A 142 -17.48 -24.31 -26.37
N ASP A 143 -17.71 -24.62 -27.64
CA ASP A 143 -17.00 -25.71 -28.32
C ASP A 143 -15.62 -25.31 -28.87
N ASP A 144 -15.33 -24.01 -28.92
CA ASP A 144 -14.03 -23.49 -29.35
C ASP A 144 -13.00 -23.47 -28.21
N ILE A 145 -13.43 -23.76 -26.98
CA ILE A 145 -12.54 -23.92 -25.82
C ILE A 145 -11.99 -25.34 -25.84
N LYS A 146 -10.68 -25.47 -25.99
CA LYS A 146 -9.98 -26.76 -26.08
C LYS A 146 -9.64 -27.35 -24.72
N SER A 147 -9.11 -26.52 -23.82
CA SER A 147 -8.71 -26.94 -22.48
C SER A 147 -8.57 -25.75 -21.54
N ILE A 148 -8.44 -26.03 -20.24
CA ILE A 148 -8.14 -25.05 -19.21
C ILE A 148 -6.99 -25.57 -18.34
N ASP A 149 -5.93 -24.78 -18.22
CA ASP A 149 -4.79 -25.04 -17.34
C ASP A 149 -5.08 -24.45 -15.96
N MET A 150 -5.20 -25.35 -14.97
CA MET A 150 -5.47 -25.07 -13.56
C MET A 150 -4.24 -25.28 -12.67
N SER A 151 -3.04 -25.44 -13.24
CA SER A 151 -1.80 -25.81 -12.51
C SER A 151 -1.45 -24.89 -11.34
N ILE A 152 -1.70 -23.58 -11.46
CA ILE A 152 -1.44 -22.58 -10.42
C ILE A 152 -2.72 -21.99 -9.80
N TRP A 153 -3.86 -22.64 -10.03
CA TRP A 153 -5.16 -22.13 -9.58
C TRP A 153 -5.25 -22.01 -8.06
N MET A 154 -4.88 -23.07 -7.34
CA MET A 154 -4.97 -23.07 -5.87
C MET A 154 -3.88 -22.23 -5.18
N ASP A 155 -2.79 -21.93 -5.87
CA ASP A 155 -1.67 -21.13 -5.34
C ASP A 155 -1.88 -19.63 -5.59
N LYS A 156 -2.32 -19.26 -6.80
CA LYS A 156 -2.37 -17.86 -7.25
C LYS A 156 -3.75 -17.40 -7.73
N SER A 157 -4.75 -18.26 -7.72
CA SER A 157 -6.08 -17.99 -8.27
C SER A 157 -6.02 -17.57 -9.75
N ILE A 158 -5.11 -18.21 -10.49
CA ILE A 158 -4.91 -17.99 -11.93
C ILE A 158 -5.20 -19.28 -12.69
N ALA A 159 -5.98 -19.17 -13.76
CA ALA A 159 -6.18 -20.22 -14.75
C ALA A 159 -5.89 -19.68 -16.16
N THR A 160 -5.50 -20.56 -17.09
CA THR A 160 -5.29 -20.19 -18.49
C THR A 160 -6.21 -21.01 -19.37
N VAL A 161 -7.09 -20.35 -20.14
CA VAL A 161 -7.97 -21.03 -21.09
C VAL A 161 -7.29 -21.07 -22.45
N GLU A 162 -7.26 -22.26 -23.07
CA GLU A 162 -6.73 -22.48 -24.41
C GLU A 162 -7.87 -22.65 -25.41
N HIS A 163 -7.83 -21.88 -26.48
CA HIS A 163 -8.76 -21.97 -27.60
C HIS A 163 -8.26 -22.97 -28.64
N VAL A 164 -9.14 -23.50 -29.49
CA VAL A 164 -8.81 -24.48 -30.54
C VAL A 164 -7.77 -23.99 -31.55
N ASP A 165 -7.68 -22.67 -31.77
CA ASP A 165 -6.66 -22.03 -32.62
C ASP A 165 -5.27 -21.92 -31.95
N GLY A 166 -5.14 -22.38 -30.70
CA GLY A 166 -3.93 -22.29 -29.90
C GLY A 166 -3.74 -20.95 -29.16
N SER A 167 -4.65 -19.99 -29.32
CA SER A 167 -4.64 -18.76 -28.52
C SER A 167 -4.96 -19.07 -27.06
N ARG A 168 -4.33 -18.31 -26.17
CA ARG A 168 -4.44 -18.50 -24.72
C ARG A 168 -4.84 -17.21 -24.05
N GLU A 169 -5.78 -17.29 -23.13
CA GLU A 169 -6.22 -16.15 -22.33
C GLU A 169 -6.06 -16.47 -20.84
N LYS A 170 -5.38 -15.58 -20.13
CA LYS A 170 -5.13 -15.69 -18.69
C LYS A 170 -6.32 -15.11 -17.92
N LEU A 171 -6.91 -15.94 -17.06
CA LEU A 171 -7.98 -15.58 -16.14
C LEU A 171 -7.41 -15.46 -14.72
N ASP A 172 -7.48 -14.26 -14.14
CA ASP A 172 -6.91 -13.94 -12.83
C ASP A 172 -8.03 -13.53 -11.85
N ALA A 173 -8.43 -14.47 -11.00
CA ALA A 173 -9.55 -14.28 -10.06
C ALA A 173 -9.15 -13.44 -8.84
N TYR A 174 -7.86 -13.15 -8.64
CA TYR A 174 -7.43 -12.16 -7.66
C TYR A 174 -7.83 -10.75 -8.09
N LEU A 175 -7.77 -10.46 -9.40
CA LEU A 175 -8.10 -9.14 -9.93
C LEU A 175 -9.60 -8.92 -10.16
N HIS A 176 -10.35 -10.00 -10.42
CA HIS A 176 -11.76 -9.94 -10.81
C HIS A 176 -12.62 -10.82 -9.92
N LYS A 177 -13.66 -10.23 -9.31
CA LYS A 177 -14.67 -10.99 -8.55
C LYS A 177 -15.56 -11.79 -9.51
N ARG A 178 -16.03 -12.95 -9.05
CA ARG A 178 -16.87 -13.91 -9.79
C ARG A 178 -16.17 -14.60 -10.96
N LEU A 179 -14.88 -14.35 -11.17
CA LEU A 179 -14.12 -15.03 -12.21
C LEU A 179 -13.87 -16.49 -11.83
N GLU A 180 -13.77 -16.77 -10.52
CA GLU A 180 -13.72 -18.11 -9.94
C GLU A 180 -14.90 -18.99 -10.38
N LEU A 181 -16.10 -18.42 -10.51
CA LEU A 181 -17.28 -19.16 -10.97
C LEU A 181 -17.20 -19.48 -12.46
N ILE A 182 -16.65 -18.56 -13.27
CA ILE A 182 -16.43 -18.79 -14.71
C ILE A 182 -15.40 -19.90 -14.90
N ILE A 183 -14.26 -19.79 -14.22
CA ILE A 183 -13.17 -20.77 -14.25
C ILE A 183 -13.67 -22.14 -13.78
N GLY A 184 -14.39 -22.19 -12.66
CA GLY A 184 -14.97 -23.41 -12.10
C GLY A 184 -15.94 -24.10 -13.05
N HIS A 185 -16.85 -23.35 -13.68
CA HIS A 185 -17.77 -23.91 -14.68
C HIS A 185 -17.03 -24.49 -15.91
N ILE A 186 -15.98 -23.83 -16.38
CA ILE A 186 -15.17 -24.33 -17.50
C ILE A 186 -14.37 -25.57 -17.07
N ALA A 187 -13.70 -25.53 -15.91
CA ALA A 187 -12.89 -26.63 -15.41
C ALA A 187 -13.71 -27.88 -15.09
N HIS A 188 -14.86 -27.73 -14.41
CA HIS A 188 -15.78 -28.83 -14.11
C HIS A 188 -16.29 -29.54 -15.37
N ARG A 189 -16.42 -28.83 -16.49
CA ARG A 189 -16.80 -29.45 -17.77
C ARG A 189 -15.71 -30.41 -18.29
N PHE A 190 -14.44 -30.04 -18.17
CA PHE A 190 -13.33 -30.85 -18.69
C PHE A 190 -12.90 -31.95 -17.73
N GLU A 191 -12.87 -31.64 -16.43
CA GLU A 191 -12.39 -32.53 -15.38
C GLU A 191 -13.38 -32.51 -14.19
N PRO A 192 -14.61 -33.05 -14.36
CA PRO A 192 -15.67 -32.99 -13.35
C PRO A 192 -15.31 -33.68 -12.03
N ASP A 193 -14.45 -34.71 -12.09
CA ASP A 193 -13.99 -35.46 -10.93
C ASP A 193 -12.89 -34.74 -10.14
N ARG A 194 -12.30 -33.67 -10.69
CA ARG A 194 -11.22 -32.90 -10.05
C ARG A 194 -11.66 -31.52 -9.58
N TRP A 195 -12.65 -30.93 -10.23
CA TRP A 195 -13.09 -29.56 -9.96
C TRP A 195 -14.59 -29.48 -9.78
N GLN A 196 -15.05 -28.70 -8.81
CA GLN A 196 -16.45 -28.34 -8.62
C GLN A 196 -16.82 -27.13 -9.51
N PRO A 197 -18.11 -26.91 -9.81
CA PRO A 197 -18.57 -25.77 -10.63
C PRO A 197 -18.18 -24.39 -10.06
N ASP A 198 -17.90 -24.30 -8.77
CA ASP A 198 -17.47 -23.07 -8.10
C ASP A 198 -15.93 -22.87 -8.09
N GLY A 199 -15.18 -23.81 -8.70
CA GLY A 199 -13.72 -23.75 -8.81
C GLY A 199 -12.98 -24.40 -7.65
N ARG A 200 -13.66 -25.01 -6.66
CA ARG A 200 -12.99 -25.80 -5.61
C ARG A 200 -12.56 -27.15 -6.14
N LYS A 201 -11.61 -27.81 -5.46
CA LYS A 201 -11.30 -29.22 -5.73
C LYS A 201 -12.53 -30.09 -5.42
N ALA A 202 -12.80 -31.07 -6.26
CA ALA A 202 -13.79 -32.09 -5.97
C ALA A 202 -13.30 -32.99 -4.83
N THR A 203 -14.20 -33.36 -3.93
CA THR A 203 -13.91 -34.33 -2.87
C THR A 203 -13.77 -35.73 -3.50
N PRO A 204 -12.78 -36.55 -3.11
CA PRO A 204 -12.67 -37.93 -3.61
C PRO A 204 -13.96 -38.70 -3.30
N LYS A 205 -14.45 -39.47 -4.26
CA LYS A 205 -15.75 -40.15 -4.19
C LYS A 205 -15.79 -41.40 -3.27
N ASP A 206 -14.72 -41.65 -2.52
CA ASP A 206 -14.52 -42.88 -1.72
C ASP A 206 -14.42 -42.61 -0.20
N GLU A 207 -15.16 -41.65 0.34
CA GLU A 207 -15.41 -41.57 1.79
C GLU A 207 -16.91 -41.50 2.08
N PRO A 208 -17.52 -42.60 2.59
CA PRO A 208 -18.88 -42.55 3.12
C PRO A 208 -18.87 -41.90 4.50
N GLY A 209 -19.25 -40.63 4.55
CA GLY A 209 -19.75 -39.96 5.75
C GLY A 209 -18.76 -39.02 6.44
N GLU A 210 -18.88 -37.74 6.16
CA GLU A 210 -18.86 -36.72 7.22
C GLU A 210 -19.78 -35.58 6.76
N ALA A 211 -20.78 -35.30 7.58
CA ALA A 211 -21.83 -34.33 7.31
C ALA A 211 -21.24 -32.91 7.15
N ALA A 212 -21.88 -32.13 6.30
CA ALA A 212 -21.66 -30.71 6.14
C ALA A 212 -21.66 -29.97 7.49
N ALA A 213 -20.50 -29.47 7.91
CA ALA A 213 -20.42 -28.44 8.95
C ALA A 213 -20.71 -27.08 8.31
N PRO A 214 -21.67 -26.29 8.84
CA PRO A 214 -21.95 -24.95 8.36
C PRO A 214 -21.08 -23.94 9.11
N ASP A 215 -20.04 -23.41 8.48
CA ASP A 215 -19.31 -22.27 9.04
C ASP A 215 -19.89 -20.96 8.50
N GLY A 216 -20.75 -20.37 9.32
CA GLY A 216 -21.23 -19.01 9.19
C GLY A 216 -21.44 -18.36 10.55
N ALA A 217 -20.73 -17.24 10.75
CA ALA A 217 -20.99 -16.13 11.67
C ALA A 217 -20.54 -16.25 13.15
N SER A 218 -19.47 -15.49 13.44
CA SER A 218 -19.31 -14.48 14.51
C SER A 218 -20.30 -14.52 15.69
N ASP A 219 -19.82 -14.47 16.93
CA ASP A 219 -19.54 -13.17 17.59
C ASP A 219 -18.73 -13.28 18.90
N ASP A 220 -18.13 -12.15 19.20
CA ASP A 220 -17.52 -11.59 20.41
C ASP A 220 -17.92 -12.20 21.78
N SER A 221 -16.91 -12.51 22.60
CA SER A 221 -17.02 -12.39 24.06
C SER A 221 -15.67 -11.97 24.64
N SER A 222 -15.60 -10.68 24.96
CA SER A 222 -14.83 -10.12 26.04
C SER A 222 -14.89 -10.99 27.31
N ASP A 223 -13.72 -11.30 27.86
CA ASP A 223 -13.54 -11.27 29.31
C ASP A 223 -12.09 -10.98 29.64
N ALA A 224 -11.92 -9.84 30.31
CA ALA A 224 -10.74 -9.54 31.09
C ALA A 224 -10.80 -10.41 32.35
N ASP A 225 -9.74 -11.15 32.66
CA ASP A 225 -9.45 -11.42 34.05
C ASP A 225 -7.95 -11.29 34.36
N SER A 226 -7.75 -10.50 35.39
CA SER A 226 -6.50 -10.18 36.04
C SER A 226 -6.18 -11.26 37.08
N THR A 227 -5.06 -11.95 36.93
CA THR A 227 -4.25 -12.49 38.04
C THR A 227 -2.84 -12.69 37.45
N GLY A 228 -1.81 -11.92 37.80
CA GLY A 228 -1.21 -11.87 39.13
C GLY A 228 -0.56 -13.22 39.42
N VAL A 229 0.78 -13.33 39.32
CA VAL A 229 1.68 -14.12 40.21
C VAL A 229 3.13 -14.19 39.67
N THR A 230 3.98 -13.46 40.39
CA THR A 230 5.37 -13.72 40.84
C THR A 230 6.56 -14.03 39.91
N ARG A 231 7.49 -13.08 39.99
CA ARG A 231 8.97 -13.17 39.99
C ARG A 231 9.51 -14.30 40.89
N SER A 232 10.41 -15.14 40.39
CA SER A 232 11.56 -15.74 41.10
C SER A 232 12.45 -16.53 40.13
N GLY A 233 13.75 -16.22 40.13
CA GLY A 233 14.78 -16.81 39.26
C GLY A 233 15.82 -15.76 38.89
#